data_AF-A0A076MPB6-F1
#
_entry.id   AF-A0A076MPB6-F1
#
_cell.length_a   1.000
_cell.length_b   1.000
_cell.length_c   1.000
_cell.angle_alpha   90.00
_cell.angle_beta   90.00
_cell.angle_gamma   90.00
#
_symmetry.space_group_name_H-M   'P 1'
#
loop_
_entity.id
_entity.type
_entity.pdbx_description
1 polymer ?
#
loop_
_entity_poly.entity_id
_entity_poly.type
_entity_poly.pdbx_seq_one_letter_code
_entity_poly.pdbx_strand_id
1 'polypeptide(L)'
;MVGTNERDQAAQERERVLAKLRAGREHLETWANLIRQGAEQRVGSMEAEDVVQDATYAAALDLYGDVCEAVCRFAALAPEIERGER
;
A
#
# COMPACT_ATOMS: atom_id res chain seq x y z
N MET A 1 -24.59 -18.05 -21.76
CA MET A 1 -23.68 -18.76 -20.84
C MET A 1 -22.24 -18.23 -20.85
N VAL A 2 -21.85 -17.34 -21.79
CA VAL A 2 -20.47 -16.81 -21.92
C VAL A 2 -20.14 -15.72 -20.89
N GLY A 3 -21.10 -14.84 -20.54
CA GLY A 3 -20.85 -13.70 -19.64
C GLY A 3 -20.62 -14.01 -18.15
N THR A 4 -20.86 -15.26 -17.71
CA THR A 4 -20.54 -15.67 -16.33
C THR A 4 -19.06 -15.97 -16.18
N ASN A 5 -18.46 -16.63 -17.19
CA ASN A 5 -17.07 -17.08 -17.17
C ASN A 5 -16.07 -15.90 -17.22
N GLU A 6 -16.39 -14.84 -17.97
CA GLU A 6 -15.57 -13.62 -18.06
C GLU A 6 -15.58 -12.81 -16.76
N ARG A 7 -16.72 -12.75 -16.06
CA ARG A 7 -16.84 -12.09 -14.75
C ARG A 7 -16.08 -12.86 -13.66
N ASP A 8 -16.17 -14.19 -13.68
CA ASP A 8 -15.44 -15.03 -12.74
C ASP A 8 -13.93 -14.91 -12.94
N GLN A 9 -13.46 -14.81 -14.19
CA GLN A 9 -12.05 -14.58 -14.51
C GLN A 9 -11.58 -13.18 -14.08
N ALA A 10 -12.39 -12.14 -14.26
CA ALA A 10 -12.06 -10.79 -13.82
C ALA A 10 -11.93 -10.70 -12.29
N ALA A 11 -12.86 -11.31 -11.56
CA ALA A 11 -12.82 -11.36 -10.10
C ALA A 11 -11.59 -12.13 -9.57
N GLN A 12 -11.20 -13.22 -10.26
CA GLN A 12 -9.98 -13.97 -9.91
C GLN A 12 -8.71 -13.16 -10.17
N GLU A 13 -8.60 -12.45 -11.30
CA GLU A 13 -7.43 -11.59 -11.56
C GLU A 13 -7.39 -10.41 -10.58
N ARG A 14 -8.53 -9.82 -10.21
CA ARG A 14 -8.59 -8.79 -9.15
C ARG A 14 -8.01 -9.32 -7.84
N GLU A 15 -8.46 -10.48 -7.37
CA GLU A 15 -7.98 -11.02 -6.09
C GLU A 15 -6.48 -11.30 -6.14
N ARG A 16 -5.99 -11.81 -7.27
CA ARG A 16 -4.56 -12.02 -7.51
C ARG A 16 -3.77 -10.70 -7.48
N VAL A 17 -4.26 -9.64 -8.11
CA VAL A 17 -3.63 -8.31 -8.08
C VAL A 17 -3.65 -7.74 -6.67
N LEU A 18 -4.78 -7.82 -5.95
CA LEU A 18 -4.90 -7.37 -4.56
C LEU A 18 -3.94 -8.12 -3.64
N ALA A 19 -3.80 -9.43 -3.79
CA ALA A 19 -2.84 -10.22 -3.02
C ALA A 19 -1.40 -9.73 -3.25
N LYS A 20 -1.02 -9.46 -4.50
CA LYS A 20 0.31 -8.91 -4.83
C LYS A 20 0.53 -7.51 -4.26
N LEU A 21 -0.49 -6.65 -4.34
CA LEU A 21 -0.42 -5.29 -3.79
C LEU A 21 -0.30 -5.30 -2.27
N ARG A 22 -1.04 -6.18 -1.58
CA ARG A 22 -0.94 -6.37 -0.13
C ARG A 22 0.45 -6.87 0.29
N ALA A 23 1.00 -7.85 -0.43
CA ALA A 23 2.37 -8.32 -0.20
C ALA A 23 3.40 -7.21 -0.44
N GLY A 24 3.23 -6.40 -1.49
CA GLY A 24 4.05 -5.22 -1.74
C GLY A 24 4.00 -4.20 -0.59
N ARG A 25 2.81 -3.97 -0.02
CA ARG A 25 2.62 -3.10 1.15
C ARG A 25 3.38 -3.61 2.37
N GLU A 26 3.37 -4.91 2.65
CA GLU A 26 4.13 -5.51 3.76
C GLU A 26 5.65 -5.31 3.58
N HIS A 27 6.15 -5.41 2.36
CA HIS A 27 7.56 -5.10 2.06
C HIS A 27 7.88 -3.61 2.25
N LEU A 28 6.98 -2.71 1.86
CA LEU A 28 7.16 -1.27 2.08
C LEU A 28 7.11 -0.90 3.57
N GLU A 29 6.25 -1.55 4.35
CA GLU A 29 6.22 -1.38 5.81
C GLU A 29 7.55 -1.82 6.44
N THR A 30 8.10 -2.95 5.98
CA THR A 30 9.41 -3.42 6.43
C THR A 30 10.52 -2.41 6.09
N TRP A 31 10.49 -1.87 4.87
CA TRP A 31 11.42 -0.83 4.43
C TRP A 31 11.30 0.47 5.24
N ALA A 32 10.09 0.97 5.47
CA ALA A 32 9.83 2.16 6.27
C ALA A 32 10.30 1.97 7.72
N ASN A 33 10.14 0.76 8.28
CA ASN A 33 10.66 0.41 9.60
C ASN A 33 12.19 0.46 9.69
N LEU A 34 12.91 0.03 8.64
CA LEU A 34 14.37 0.16 8.60
C LEU A 34 14.81 1.63 8.56
N ILE A 35 14.08 2.47 7.81
CA ILE A 35 14.35 3.91 7.78
C ILE A 35 14.05 4.54 9.13
N ARG A 36 12.97 4.15 9.80
CA ARG A 36 12.64 4.56 11.18
C ARG A 36 13.80 4.27 12.12
N GLN A 37 14.31 3.03 12.13
CA GLN A 37 15.45 2.66 12.97
C GLN A 37 16.70 3.51 12.68
N GLY A 38 16.96 3.82 11.41
CA GLY A 38 18.03 4.73 11.04
C GLY A 38 17.81 6.16 11.54
N ALA A 39 16.57 6.65 11.51
CA ALA A 39 16.20 7.96 12.04
C ALA A 39 16.31 8.01 13.56
N GLU A 40 15.84 6.98 14.27
CA GLU A 40 15.99 6.84 15.73
C GLU A 40 17.44 6.94 16.16
N GLN A 41 18.36 6.30 15.41
CA GLN A 41 19.79 6.39 15.67
C GLN A 41 20.36 7.79 15.41
N ARG A 42 19.92 8.48 14.35
CA ARG A 42 20.40 9.84 14.01
C ARG A 42 19.93 10.89 15.01
N VAL A 43 18.66 10.79 15.41
CA VAL A 43 18.03 11.74 16.35
C VAL A 43 18.36 11.40 17.80
N GLY A 44 18.68 10.13 18.10
CA GLY A 44 18.97 9.66 19.45
C GLY A 44 17.73 9.51 20.33
N SER A 45 16.56 9.37 19.72
CA SER A 45 15.26 9.24 20.39
C SER A 45 14.42 8.17 19.69
N MET A 46 13.54 7.52 20.45
CA MET A 46 12.51 6.60 19.93
C MET A 46 11.11 7.22 19.98
N GLU A 47 10.98 8.44 20.49
CA GLU A 47 9.70 9.12 20.56
C GLU A 47 9.24 9.51 19.16
N ALA A 48 7.99 9.16 18.83
CA ALA A 48 7.48 9.32 17.47
C ALA A 48 7.58 10.77 16.98
N GLU A 49 7.29 11.74 17.85
CA GLU A 49 7.36 13.17 17.58
C GLU A 49 8.76 13.68 17.22
N ASP A 50 9.81 13.04 17.73
CA ASP A 50 11.21 13.35 17.39
C ASP A 50 11.59 12.68 16.07
N VAL A 51 11.24 11.41 15.91
CA VAL A 51 11.65 10.59 14.77
C VAL A 51 10.99 11.06 13.47
N VAL A 52 9.73 11.51 13.51
CA VAL A 52 9.03 12.06 12.33
C VAL A 52 9.63 13.37 11.82
N GLN A 53 10.44 14.07 12.62
CA GLN A 53 11.15 15.27 12.16
C GLN A 53 12.40 14.93 11.33
N ASP A 54 12.88 13.68 11.35
CA ASP A 54 13.94 13.23 10.45
C ASP A 54 13.44 13.26 9.00
N ALA A 55 14.04 14.10 8.17
CA ALA A 55 13.60 14.34 6.80
C ALA A 55 13.55 13.07 5.93
N THR A 56 14.44 12.10 6.19
CA THR A 56 14.46 10.85 5.41
C THR A 56 13.29 9.96 5.82
N TYR A 57 13.01 9.86 7.11
CA TYR A 57 11.87 9.11 7.60
C TYR A 57 10.53 9.76 7.23
N ALA A 58 10.43 11.09 7.29
CA ALA A 58 9.25 11.83 6.83
C ALA A 58 8.94 11.53 5.35
N ALA A 59 9.94 11.63 4.46
CA ALA A 59 9.75 11.30 3.05
C ALA A 59 9.38 9.81 2.82
N ALA A 60 9.90 8.90 3.64
CA ALA A 60 9.53 7.49 3.58
C ALA A 60 8.08 7.24 4.03
N LEU A 61 7.61 7.96 5.05
CA LEU A 61 6.22 7.91 5.52
C LEU A 61 5.25 8.43 4.47
N ASP A 62 5.57 9.55 3.81
CA ASP A 62 4.74 10.09 2.73
C ASP A 62 4.58 9.08 1.59
N LEU A 63 5.69 8.50 1.11
CA LEU A 63 5.67 7.48 0.06
C LEU A 63 4.88 6.23 0.48
N TYR A 64 5.02 5.80 1.74
CA TYR A 64 4.24 4.69 2.28
C TYR A 64 2.74 5.00 2.30
N GLY A 65 2.38 6.23 2.69
CA GLY A 65 1.01 6.74 2.67
C GLY A 65 0.41 6.72 1.27
N ASP A 66 1.12 7.25 0.28
CA ASP A 66 0.69 7.29 -1.13
C ASP A 66 0.40 5.87 -1.66
N VAL A 67 1.27 4.91 -1.37
CA VAL A 67 1.06 3.53 -1.81
C VAL A 67 -0.13 2.89 -1.09
N CYS A 68 -0.27 3.12 0.22
CA CYS A 68 -1.43 2.63 0.97
C CYS A 68 -2.74 3.18 0.40
N GLU A 69 -2.79 4.47 0.10
CA GLU A 69 -3.95 5.09 -0.54
C GLU A 69 -4.25 4.46 -1.89
N ALA A 70 -3.24 4.31 -2.75
CA ALA A 70 -3.40 3.71 -4.07
C ALA A 70 -3.96 2.28 -4.00
N VAL A 71 -3.46 1.45 -3.08
CA VAL A 71 -3.95 0.08 -2.86
C VAL A 71 -5.40 0.08 -2.36
N CYS A 72 -5.73 0.94 -1.39
CA CYS A 72 -7.08 1.08 -0.88
C CYS A 72 -8.06 1.54 -1.98
N ARG A 73 -7.65 2.52 -2.79
CA ARG A 73 -8.45 3.04 -3.90
C ARG A 73 -8.69 1.98 -4.98
N PHE A 74 -7.66 1.21 -5.33
CA PHE A 74 -7.81 0.09 -6.25
C PHE A 74 -8.79 -0.96 -5.71
N ALA A 75 -8.67 -1.32 -4.42
CA ALA A 75 -9.58 -2.27 -3.79
C ALA A 75 -11.04 -1.79 -3.77
N ALA A 76 -11.26 -0.49 -3.56
CA ALA A 76 -12.59 0.11 -3.54
C ALA A 76 -13.23 0.20 -4.94
N LEU A 77 -12.47 0.58 -5.96
CA LEU A 77 -12.99 0.82 -7.31
C LEU A 77 -13.05 -0.42 -8.20
N ALA A 78 -12.22 -1.44 -7.93
CA ALA A 78 -12.17 -2.64 -8.78
C ALA A 78 -13.54 -3.33 -8.98
N PRO A 79 -14.42 -3.44 -7.97
CA PRO A 79 -15.77 -4.00 -8.15
C PRO A 79 -16.72 -3.15 -9.02
N GLU A 80 -16.51 -1.83 -9.11
CA GLU A 80 -17.31 -0.91 -9.92
C GLU A 80 -16.87 -0.95 -11.39
N ILE A 81 -15.56 -0.96 -11.62
CA ILE A 81 -14.95 -1.15 -12.94
C ILE A 81 -15.38 -2.49 -13.55
N GLU A 82 -15.41 -3.56 -12.75
CA GLU A 82 -15.90 -4.89 -13.18
C GLU A 82 -17.39 -4.91 -13.53
N ARG A 83 -18.19 -3.99 -12.96
CA ARG A 83 -19.62 -3.81 -13.28
C ARG A 83 -19.83 -2.90 -14.50
N GLY A 84 -18.78 -2.24 -15.01
CA GLY A 84 -18.85 -1.28 -16.10
C GLY A 84 -19.32 0.11 -15.67
N GLU A 85 -19.35 0.38 -14.36
CA GLU A 85 -19.70 1.66 -13.78
C GLU A 85 -18.39 2.47 -13.61
N ARG A 86 -18.35 3.67 -14.19
CA ARG A 86 -17.16 4.54 -14.23
C ARG A 86 -16.99 5.36 -12.97
#